data_AF-A0A925KFH4-F1
#
_entry.id   AF-A0A925KFH4-F1
#
_cell.length_a   1.000
_cell.length_b   1.000
_cell.length_c   1.000
_cell.angle_alpha   90.00
_cell.angle_beta   90.00
_cell.angle_gamma   90.00
#
_symmetry.space_group_name_H-M   'P 1'
#
loop_
_entity.id
_entity.type
_entity.pdbx_description
1 polymer ?
#
loop_
_entity_poly.entity_id
_entity_poly.type
_entity_poly.pdbx_seq_one_letter_code
_entity_poly.pdbx_strand_id
1 'polypeptide(L)'
;MASLLAGAPQERSTAVSASRLVISLPDPDGGFQRFRVVDSPIMEPALAAKHPHIRTFAGRGIDDPSATLRMDISQLGFHASVRSTKGAWYIDPYYNLDDSLYVSYHRRDLPNPRPRFAEGFLNEPQLALARGAYHAADTVEVNGVGFVPGARITITVRNPSTDAVPRQTLYANASADGTLSTTLVAEPFKALGSYEITASDGNLSATTTYKVVADRATLNAAVGSQLRIYRLALLSDPGYATYFGGAANVTAAKVTLINRVTQVYEDETSIRLVLIAGNDALNLDTAAQFSQPNGPCGGTACYPTASVGCSSAVLDRTRLVIGLLVGASSFDIGHIGVGA
;
A
#
# COMPACT_ATOMS: atom_id res chain seq x y z
N MET A 1 5.92 23.58 -17.26
CA MET A 1 4.93 22.49 -17.18
C MET A 1 3.67 22.90 -16.40
N ALA A 2 3.78 23.45 -15.18
CA ALA A 2 2.62 23.76 -14.33
C ALA A 2 1.53 24.66 -15.01
N SER A 3 1.95 25.69 -15.75
CA SER A 3 1.03 26.56 -16.49
C SER A 3 0.23 25.83 -17.58
N LEU A 4 0.87 24.91 -18.31
CA LEU A 4 0.22 24.09 -19.33
C LEU A 4 -0.84 23.17 -18.72
N LEU A 5 -0.59 22.66 -17.52
CA LEU A 5 -1.47 21.71 -16.82
C LEU A 5 -2.59 22.38 -15.99
N ALA A 6 -2.58 23.70 -15.86
CA ALA A 6 -3.63 24.44 -15.14
C ALA A 6 -5.01 24.21 -15.75
N GLY A 7 -5.10 24.02 -17.07
CA GLY A 7 -6.34 23.77 -17.81
C GLY A 7 -6.72 22.30 -17.98
N ALA A 8 -6.06 21.36 -17.30
CA ALA A 8 -6.37 19.94 -17.42
C ALA A 8 -7.81 19.65 -16.94
N PRO A 9 -8.65 18.96 -17.75
CA PRO A 9 -9.99 18.61 -17.31
C PRO A 9 -9.92 17.56 -16.20
N GLN A 10 -10.94 17.54 -15.34
CA GLN A 10 -11.05 16.56 -14.25
C GLN A 10 -11.33 15.17 -14.82
N GLU A 11 -10.58 14.16 -14.40
CA GLU A 11 -10.75 12.77 -14.86
C GLU A 11 -12.17 12.23 -14.66
N ARG A 12 -12.85 12.62 -13.57
CA ARG A 12 -14.24 12.24 -13.31
C ARG A 12 -15.22 12.76 -14.36
N SER A 13 -14.88 13.85 -15.03
CA SER A 13 -15.71 14.51 -16.04
C SER A 13 -15.32 14.15 -17.47
N THR A 14 -14.05 13.81 -17.70
CA THR A 14 -13.49 13.59 -19.02
C THR A 14 -12.57 12.38 -18.99
N ALA A 15 -12.94 11.34 -19.74
CA ALA A 15 -12.05 10.19 -19.94
C ALA A 15 -10.72 10.66 -20.57
N VAL A 16 -9.60 10.11 -20.12
CA VAL A 16 -8.26 10.52 -20.55
C VAL A 16 -8.11 10.52 -22.08
N SER A 17 -8.63 9.48 -22.73
CA SER A 17 -8.60 9.33 -24.20
C SER A 17 -9.35 10.45 -24.96
N ALA A 18 -10.32 11.09 -24.31
CA ALA A 18 -11.10 12.21 -24.87
C ALA A 18 -10.53 13.59 -24.50
N SER A 19 -9.50 13.65 -23.63
CA SER A 19 -8.88 14.92 -23.25
C SER A 19 -8.23 15.60 -24.46
N ARG A 20 -8.43 16.91 -24.56
CA ARG A 20 -7.80 17.76 -25.58
C ARG A 20 -6.44 18.30 -25.12
N LEU A 21 -6.13 18.21 -23.83
CA LEU A 21 -4.84 18.64 -23.31
C LEU A 21 -3.79 17.56 -23.63
N VAL A 22 -2.82 17.94 -24.45
CA VAL A 22 -1.71 17.08 -24.86
C VAL A 22 -0.41 17.64 -24.32
N ILE A 23 0.41 16.76 -23.75
CA ILE A 23 1.80 17.06 -23.37
C ILE A 23 2.76 16.20 -24.17
N SER A 24 4.00 16.65 -24.24
CA SER A 24 5.11 15.93 -24.87
C SER A 24 6.21 15.72 -23.82
N LEU A 25 6.61 14.47 -23.59
CA LEU A 25 7.62 14.09 -22.60
C LEU A 25 8.87 13.54 -23.30
N PRO A 26 10.08 13.85 -22.83
CA PRO A 26 11.31 13.33 -23.41
C PRO A 26 11.39 11.81 -23.21
N ASP A 27 11.43 11.07 -24.31
CA ASP A 27 11.54 9.62 -24.29
C ASP A 27 12.99 9.21 -24.00
N PRO A 28 13.25 8.22 -23.13
CA PRO A 28 14.61 7.76 -22.82
C PRO A 28 15.39 7.23 -24.04
N ASP A 29 14.71 6.76 -25.08
CA ASP A 29 15.35 6.32 -26.34
C ASP A 29 15.63 7.50 -27.30
N GLY A 30 15.32 8.73 -26.87
CA GLY A 30 15.49 9.96 -27.62
C GLY A 30 14.18 10.49 -28.21
N GLY A 31 14.15 11.78 -28.52
CA GLY A 31 12.94 12.44 -29.02
C GLY A 31 11.89 12.64 -27.93
N PHE A 32 10.61 12.59 -28.31
CA PHE A 32 9.50 12.84 -27.40
C PHE A 32 8.30 11.94 -27.68
N GLN A 33 7.59 11.55 -26.61
CA GLN A 33 6.31 10.84 -26.67
C GLN A 33 5.17 11.75 -26.20
N ARG A 34 4.04 11.73 -26.91
CA ARG A 34 2.87 12.56 -26.63
C ARG A 34 1.80 11.82 -25.84
N PHE A 35 1.19 12.54 -24.91
CA PHE A 35 0.14 12.01 -24.03
C PHE A 35 -1.03 12.97 -23.95
N ARG A 36 -2.25 12.43 -24.01
CA ARG A 36 -3.44 13.13 -23.51
C ARG A 36 -3.45 13.04 -22.01
N VAL A 37 -3.77 14.13 -21.30
CA VAL A 37 -3.72 14.17 -19.84
C VAL A 37 -4.95 14.81 -19.22
N VAL A 38 -5.25 14.39 -17.99
CA VAL A 38 -6.34 14.90 -17.14
C VAL A 38 -5.82 15.11 -15.72
N ASP A 39 -6.48 16.00 -14.98
CA ASP A 39 -6.28 16.10 -13.53
C ASP A 39 -6.85 14.85 -12.84
N SER A 40 -6.01 14.16 -12.07
CA SER A 40 -6.31 12.90 -11.41
C SER A 40 -5.84 12.98 -9.95
N PRO A 41 -6.55 13.73 -9.09
CA PRO A 41 -6.13 13.99 -7.72
C PRO A 41 -6.15 12.71 -6.88
N ILE A 42 -5.08 12.48 -6.12
CA ILE A 42 -4.96 11.37 -5.16
C ILE A 42 -5.05 11.84 -3.69
N MET A 43 -5.58 13.02 -3.46
CA MET A 43 -5.87 13.58 -2.13
C MET A 43 -7.36 13.87 -2.03
N GLU A 44 -7.93 13.64 -0.85
CA GLU A 44 -9.28 14.14 -0.56
C GLU A 44 -9.32 15.68 -0.62
N PRO A 45 -10.49 16.28 -0.94
CA PRO A 45 -10.58 17.72 -1.21
C PRO A 45 -10.01 18.63 -0.11
N ALA A 46 -10.19 18.26 1.16
CA ALA A 46 -9.70 19.05 2.28
C ALA A 46 -8.17 19.00 2.44
N LEU A 47 -7.53 17.88 2.09
CA LEU A 47 -6.06 17.80 2.06
C LEU A 47 -5.52 18.55 0.84
N ALA A 48 -6.13 18.36 -0.33
CA ALA A 48 -5.76 19.09 -1.55
C ALA A 48 -5.86 20.62 -1.37
N ALA A 49 -6.87 21.11 -0.65
CA ALA A 49 -7.03 22.54 -0.35
C ALA A 49 -5.89 23.11 0.52
N LYS A 50 -5.27 22.30 1.38
CA LYS A 50 -4.09 22.69 2.17
C LYS A 50 -2.80 22.68 1.33
N HIS A 51 -2.76 21.87 0.28
CA HIS A 51 -1.59 21.69 -0.58
C HIS A 51 -1.90 21.98 -2.06
N PRO A 52 -2.34 23.21 -2.41
CA PRO A 52 -2.82 23.52 -3.77
C PRO A 52 -1.72 23.44 -4.85
N HIS A 53 -0.45 23.48 -4.44
CA HIS A 53 0.70 23.37 -5.34
C HIS A 53 1.06 21.92 -5.69
N ILE A 54 0.52 20.94 -4.96
CA ILE A 54 0.74 19.52 -5.20
C ILE A 54 -0.37 19.01 -6.10
N ARG A 55 -0.04 18.67 -7.36
CA ARG A 55 -1.01 18.23 -8.35
C ARG A 55 -0.58 16.93 -9.01
N THR A 56 -1.56 16.06 -9.26
CA THR A 56 -1.36 14.74 -9.88
C THR A 56 -2.24 14.58 -11.10
N PHE A 57 -1.73 13.88 -12.10
CA PHE A 57 -2.37 13.74 -13.40
C PHE A 57 -2.25 12.31 -13.91
N ALA A 58 -3.25 11.91 -14.68
CA ALA A 58 -3.25 10.66 -15.43
C ALA A 58 -3.19 10.95 -16.92
N GLY A 59 -2.55 10.06 -17.67
CA GLY A 59 -2.38 10.22 -19.10
C GLY A 59 -2.44 8.92 -19.91
N ARG A 60 -2.74 9.07 -21.19
CA ARG A 60 -2.76 7.99 -22.19
C ARG A 60 -1.92 8.39 -23.38
N GLY A 61 -1.03 7.48 -23.82
CA GLY A 61 -0.17 7.69 -24.97
C GLY A 61 -0.97 7.89 -26.25
N ILE A 62 -0.53 8.85 -27.07
CA ILE A 62 -1.04 9.08 -28.42
C ILE A 62 -0.25 8.24 -29.42
N ASP A 63 1.08 8.26 -29.28
CA ASP A 63 2.01 7.56 -30.17
C ASP A 63 2.11 6.06 -29.84
N ASP A 64 1.90 5.69 -28.56
CA ASP A 64 1.72 4.32 -28.09
C ASP A 64 0.40 4.23 -27.32
N PRO A 65 -0.68 3.73 -27.93
CA PRO A 65 -1.96 3.59 -27.26
C PRO A 65 -1.96 2.61 -26.10
N SER A 66 -0.92 1.79 -25.89
CA SER A 66 -0.79 0.92 -24.71
C SER A 66 -0.18 1.64 -23.50
N ALA A 67 0.43 2.81 -23.71
CA ALA A 67 1.12 3.54 -22.66
C ALA A 67 0.16 4.28 -21.72
N THR A 68 0.24 4.00 -20.42
CA THR A 68 -0.36 4.78 -19.33
C THR A 68 0.69 5.68 -18.70
N LEU A 69 0.27 6.88 -18.26
CA LEU A 69 1.12 7.87 -17.60
C LEU A 69 0.50 8.24 -16.25
N ARG A 70 1.32 8.27 -15.19
CA ARG A 70 1.08 9.08 -14.00
C ARG A 70 2.17 10.11 -13.84
N MET A 71 1.78 11.34 -13.53
CA MET A 71 2.72 12.41 -13.25
C MET A 71 2.25 13.29 -12.11
N ASP A 72 3.18 13.96 -11.48
CA ASP A 72 2.93 14.92 -10.43
C ASP A 72 3.87 16.13 -10.52
N ILE A 73 3.39 17.25 -10.00
CA ILE A 73 4.17 18.47 -9.81
C ILE A 73 3.97 18.91 -8.37
N SER A 74 5.07 19.20 -7.71
CA SER A 74 5.11 19.75 -6.35
C SER A 74 6.38 20.57 -6.15
N GLN A 75 6.63 21.02 -4.93
CA GLN A 75 7.91 21.59 -4.52
C GLN A 75 9.10 20.62 -4.64
N LEU A 76 8.85 19.32 -4.80
CA LEU A 76 9.88 18.32 -5.11
C LEU A 76 10.17 18.20 -6.61
N GLY A 77 9.56 19.06 -7.44
CA GLY A 77 9.75 19.06 -8.89
C GLY A 77 8.68 18.26 -9.64
N PHE A 78 9.00 17.92 -10.88
CA PHE A 78 8.17 17.13 -11.79
C PHE A 78 8.58 15.65 -11.79
N HIS A 79 7.61 14.77 -11.57
CA HIS A 79 7.83 13.33 -11.68
C HIS A 79 6.87 12.74 -12.70
N ALA A 80 7.34 11.78 -13.50
CA ALA A 80 6.51 10.99 -14.40
C ALA A 80 6.85 9.50 -14.30
N SER A 81 5.83 8.67 -14.50
CA SER A 81 5.91 7.22 -14.58
C SER A 81 5.07 6.76 -15.76
N VAL A 82 5.72 6.16 -16.75
CA VAL A 82 5.07 5.62 -17.95
C VAL A 82 5.21 4.11 -17.95
N ARG A 83 4.09 3.43 -18.21
CA ARG A 83 4.02 1.97 -18.33
C ARG A 83 3.36 1.62 -19.64
N SER A 84 3.97 0.73 -20.41
CA SER A 84 3.38 0.17 -21.63
C SER A 84 3.76 -1.30 -21.78
N THR A 85 3.29 -1.93 -22.86
CA THR A 85 3.70 -3.32 -23.19
C THR A 85 5.20 -3.45 -23.50
N LYS A 86 5.88 -2.33 -23.77
CA LYS A 86 7.33 -2.29 -24.06
C LYS A 86 8.20 -2.16 -22.81
N GLY A 87 7.60 -1.95 -21.64
CA GLY A 87 8.29 -1.72 -20.38
C GLY A 87 7.82 -0.45 -19.67
N ALA A 88 8.61 -0.04 -18.69
CA ALA A 88 8.34 1.17 -17.90
C ALA A 88 9.54 2.11 -17.90
N TRP A 89 9.26 3.40 -18.00
CA TRP A 89 10.26 4.47 -17.91
C TRP A 89 9.74 5.62 -17.05
N TYR A 90 10.67 6.44 -16.56
CA TYR A 90 10.41 7.47 -15.57
C TYR A 90 11.09 8.78 -15.97
N ILE A 91 10.54 9.89 -15.46
CA ILE A 91 11.23 11.17 -15.40
C ILE A 91 11.26 11.60 -13.94
N ASP A 92 12.45 11.92 -13.45
CA ASP A 92 12.71 12.37 -12.09
C ASP A 92 13.74 13.50 -12.08
N PRO A 93 13.73 14.37 -11.05
CA PRO A 93 14.89 15.18 -10.72
C PRO A 93 16.14 14.29 -10.56
N TYR A 94 17.24 14.68 -11.20
CA TYR A 94 18.48 13.89 -11.17
C TYR A 94 19.17 13.99 -9.81
N TYR A 95 19.11 15.16 -9.18
CA TYR A 95 19.70 15.42 -7.87
C TYR A 95 18.63 15.36 -6.78
N ASN A 96 19.02 14.85 -5.60
CA ASN A 96 18.13 14.79 -4.46
C ASN A 96 17.77 16.20 -3.99
N LEU A 97 16.46 16.51 -3.93
CA LEU A 97 15.92 17.81 -3.50
C LEU A 97 16.35 19.00 -4.37
N ASP A 98 16.75 18.75 -5.63
CA ASP A 98 17.13 19.77 -6.60
C ASP A 98 16.45 19.47 -7.95
N ASP A 99 15.60 20.40 -8.38
CA ASP A 99 14.75 20.30 -9.56
C ASP A 99 15.34 21.02 -10.79
N SER A 100 16.63 21.36 -10.77
CA SER A 100 17.34 22.04 -11.85
C SER A 100 17.64 21.14 -13.05
N LEU A 101 17.78 19.83 -12.84
CA LEU A 101 18.09 18.84 -13.87
C LEU A 101 17.17 17.63 -13.74
N TYR A 102 16.62 17.19 -14.87
CA TYR A 102 15.78 16.00 -14.95
C TYR A 102 16.43 14.93 -15.82
N VAL A 103 16.18 13.68 -15.48
CA VAL A 103 16.60 12.51 -16.26
C VAL A 103 15.38 11.71 -16.70
N SER A 104 15.37 11.27 -17.96
CA SER A 104 14.43 10.28 -18.47
C SER A 104 15.16 8.95 -18.63
N TYR A 105 14.63 7.87 -18.06
CA TYR A 105 15.34 6.58 -18.02
C TYR A 105 14.38 5.39 -17.97
N HIS A 106 14.78 4.25 -18.56
CA HIS A 106 14.02 3.02 -18.40
C HIS A 106 14.30 2.38 -17.04
N ARG A 107 13.29 1.72 -16.46
CA ARG A 107 13.44 0.92 -15.25
C ARG A 107 14.57 -0.12 -15.36
N ARG A 108 14.72 -0.72 -16.55
CA ARG A 108 15.68 -1.80 -16.83
C ARG A 108 17.14 -1.35 -16.79
N ASP A 109 17.39 -0.05 -16.92
CA ASP A 109 18.74 0.51 -16.95
C ASP A 109 19.23 0.93 -15.55
N LEU A 110 18.33 0.94 -14.55
CA LEU A 110 18.73 1.19 -13.18
C LEU A 110 19.53 0.00 -12.64
N PRO A 111 20.69 0.26 -11.99
CA PRO A 111 21.37 -0.79 -11.25
C PRO A 111 20.41 -1.36 -10.21
N ASN A 112 20.41 -2.68 -10.06
CA ASN A 112 19.73 -3.33 -8.94
C ASN A 112 20.75 -3.51 -7.81
N PRO A 113 20.88 -2.55 -6.88
CA PRO A 113 21.90 -2.61 -5.83
C PRO A 113 21.60 -3.69 -4.80
N ARG A 114 20.40 -4.27 -4.80
CA ARG A 114 20.02 -5.37 -3.92
C ARG A 114 20.14 -6.69 -4.70
N PRO A 115 20.76 -7.74 -4.14
CA PRO A 115 20.59 -9.08 -4.69
C PRO A 115 19.09 -9.40 -4.75
N ARG A 116 18.69 -10.35 -5.61
CA ARG A 116 17.30 -10.82 -5.84
C ARG A 116 16.41 -10.47 -4.66
N PHE A 117 15.32 -9.72 -4.88
CA PHE A 117 14.33 -9.43 -3.84
C PHE A 117 13.99 -10.74 -3.14
N ALA A 118 14.56 -10.91 -1.96
CA ALA A 118 14.37 -12.04 -1.09
C ALA A 118 13.74 -11.40 0.13
N GLU A 119 12.51 -11.80 0.42
CA GLU A 119 11.94 -11.50 1.72
C GLU A 119 12.93 -12.04 2.76
N GLY A 120 13.43 -11.15 3.62
CA GLY A 120 14.31 -11.56 4.70
C GLY A 120 13.57 -12.55 5.60
N PHE A 121 14.30 -13.38 6.34
CA PHE A 121 13.69 -14.19 7.39
C PHE A 121 12.96 -13.25 8.36
N LEU A 122 11.64 -13.33 8.40
CA LEU A 122 10.86 -12.70 9.46
C LEU A 122 11.14 -13.51 10.73
N ASN A 123 11.61 -12.85 11.79
CA ASN A 123 11.81 -13.46 13.10
C ASN A 123 10.48 -13.62 13.86
N GLU A 124 9.39 -13.86 13.14
CA GLU A 124 8.04 -14.07 13.64
C GLU A 124 7.32 -15.05 12.72
N PRO A 125 6.47 -15.93 13.27
CA PRO A 125 5.73 -16.86 12.44
C PRO A 125 4.74 -16.12 11.55
N GLN A 126 4.50 -16.66 10.36
CA GLN A 126 3.52 -16.16 9.41
C GLN A 126 2.56 -17.27 9.00
N LEU A 127 1.33 -16.89 8.65
CA LEU A 127 0.35 -17.78 8.04
C LEU A 127 -0.11 -17.22 6.70
N ALA A 128 -0.20 -18.11 5.72
CA ALA A 128 -0.75 -17.85 4.40
C ALA A 128 -1.83 -18.87 4.08
N LEU A 129 -2.89 -18.40 3.43
CA LEU A 129 -3.96 -19.23 2.89
C LEU A 129 -3.92 -19.16 1.37
N ALA A 130 -4.28 -20.25 0.71
CA ALA A 130 -4.35 -20.27 -0.76
C ALA A 130 -5.40 -19.30 -1.33
N ARG A 131 -6.46 -19.00 -0.55
CA ARG A 131 -7.56 -18.11 -0.94
C ARG A 131 -8.00 -17.25 0.24
N GLY A 132 -8.59 -16.09 -0.04
CA GLY A 132 -9.20 -15.23 0.98
C GLY A 132 -10.67 -15.55 1.29
N ALA A 133 -11.31 -16.39 0.46
CA ALA A 133 -12.70 -16.78 0.64
C ALA A 133 -12.93 -18.23 0.20
N TYR A 134 -13.87 -18.89 0.90
CA TYR A 134 -14.16 -20.30 0.80
C TYR A 134 -15.67 -20.54 0.96
N HIS A 135 -16.21 -21.59 0.34
CA HIS A 135 -17.49 -22.15 0.76
C HIS A 135 -17.29 -22.95 2.04
N ALA A 136 -18.36 -23.15 2.83
CA ALA A 136 -18.24 -23.74 4.16
C ALA A 136 -17.62 -25.15 4.17
N ALA A 137 -17.90 -25.96 3.16
CA ALA A 137 -17.37 -27.31 3.03
C ALA A 137 -15.97 -27.36 2.40
N ASP A 138 -15.43 -26.24 1.94
CA ASP A 138 -14.13 -26.23 1.28
C ASP A 138 -13.00 -26.60 2.25
N THR A 139 -12.01 -27.29 1.71
CA THR A 139 -10.72 -27.46 2.36
C THR A 139 -9.94 -26.14 2.29
N VAL A 140 -9.53 -25.65 3.44
CA VAL A 140 -8.60 -24.53 3.61
C VAL A 140 -7.21 -25.10 3.79
N GLU A 141 -6.33 -24.81 2.85
CA GLU A 141 -4.89 -25.08 3.00
C GLU A 141 -4.26 -23.95 3.82
N VAL A 142 -3.67 -24.32 4.95
CA VAL A 142 -3.01 -23.42 5.88
C VAL A 142 -1.51 -23.69 5.83
N ASN A 143 -0.79 -22.74 5.26
CA ASN A 143 0.66 -22.78 5.19
C ASN A 143 1.24 -21.75 6.14
N GLY A 144 2.38 -22.06 6.76
CA GLY A 144 3.05 -21.14 7.65
C GLY A 144 4.55 -21.37 7.70
N VAL A 145 5.26 -20.36 8.19
CA VAL A 145 6.73 -20.36 8.30
C VAL A 145 7.12 -19.65 9.60
N GLY A 146 8.34 -19.84 10.08
CA GLY A 146 8.88 -19.12 11.23
C GLY A 146 8.43 -19.65 12.60
N PHE A 147 7.90 -20.87 12.67
CA PHE A 147 7.63 -21.57 13.93
C PHE A 147 8.89 -22.27 14.45
N VAL A 148 8.92 -22.58 15.75
CA VAL A 148 9.99 -23.39 16.34
C VAL A 148 10.06 -24.76 15.61
N PRO A 149 11.22 -25.15 15.02
CA PRO A 149 11.36 -26.42 14.31
C PRO A 149 10.94 -27.63 15.15
N GLY A 150 10.11 -28.51 14.58
CA GLY A 150 9.60 -29.70 15.26
C GLY A 150 8.56 -29.45 16.35
N ALA A 151 8.19 -28.19 16.63
CA ALA A 151 7.20 -27.88 17.65
C ALA A 151 5.79 -28.33 17.24
N ARG A 152 4.99 -28.70 18.24
CA ARG A 152 3.56 -28.96 18.06
C ARG A 152 2.82 -27.62 17.97
N ILE A 153 2.21 -27.38 16.83
CA ILE A 153 1.43 -26.19 16.54
C ILE A 153 -0.04 -26.46 16.88
N THR A 154 -0.60 -25.61 17.72
CA THR A 154 -2.04 -25.56 18.01
C THR A 154 -2.67 -24.56 17.05
N ILE A 155 -3.65 -25.02 16.26
CA ILE A 155 -4.35 -24.20 15.29
C ILE A 155 -5.79 -24.04 15.75
N THR A 156 -6.26 -22.81 15.83
CA THR A 156 -7.61 -22.49 16.29
C THR A 156 -8.33 -21.66 15.24
N VAL A 157 -9.63 -21.91 15.08
CA VAL A 157 -10.49 -21.13 14.18
C VAL A 157 -11.62 -20.53 14.98
N ARG A 158 -11.83 -19.22 14.84
CA ARG A 158 -12.95 -18.51 15.48
C ARG A 158 -13.48 -17.39 14.60
N ASN A 159 -14.74 -17.01 14.78
CA ASN A 159 -15.24 -15.72 14.34
C ASN A 159 -14.91 -14.68 15.43
N PRO A 160 -14.01 -13.72 15.17
CA PRO A 160 -13.52 -12.80 16.19
C PRO A 160 -14.60 -11.84 16.70
N SER A 161 -15.73 -11.71 16.00
CA SER A 161 -16.83 -10.83 16.39
C SER A 161 -17.91 -11.52 17.22
N THR A 162 -18.04 -12.86 17.14
CA THR A 162 -19.15 -13.59 17.77
C THR A 162 -18.73 -14.68 18.73
N ASP A 163 -17.52 -15.22 18.57
CA ASP A 163 -17.12 -16.41 19.30
C ASP A 163 -16.20 -16.07 20.48
N ALA A 164 -16.61 -16.49 21.67
CA ALA A 164 -15.79 -16.41 22.89
C ALA A 164 -14.74 -17.53 22.99
N VAL A 165 -14.94 -18.64 22.28
CA VAL A 165 -14.04 -19.81 22.25
C VAL A 165 -13.82 -20.28 20.81
N PRO A 166 -12.69 -20.92 20.50
CA PRO A 166 -12.47 -21.51 19.18
C PRO A 166 -13.57 -22.50 18.79
N ARG A 167 -14.06 -22.38 17.55
CA ARG A 167 -15.00 -23.34 16.94
C ARG A 167 -14.31 -24.62 16.50
N GLN A 168 -13.04 -24.51 16.12
CA GLN A 168 -12.21 -25.63 15.73
C GLN A 168 -10.86 -25.49 16.41
N THR A 169 -10.31 -26.62 16.85
CA THR A 169 -8.95 -26.74 17.34
C THR A 169 -8.30 -27.95 16.69
N LEU A 170 -7.19 -27.73 16.00
CA LEU A 170 -6.41 -28.76 15.33
C LEU A 170 -4.97 -28.71 15.81
N TYR A 171 -4.24 -29.79 15.58
CA TYR A 171 -2.82 -29.87 15.89
C TYR A 171 -2.05 -30.32 14.67
N ALA A 172 -0.93 -29.67 14.41
CA ALA A 172 0.04 -30.04 13.39
C ALA A 172 1.44 -29.88 13.96
N ASN A 173 2.46 -30.44 13.30
CA ASN A 173 3.84 -30.25 13.71
C ASN A 173 4.54 -29.36 12.68
N ALA A 174 5.37 -28.43 13.17
CA ALA A 174 6.29 -27.72 12.30
C ALA A 174 7.38 -28.67 11.81
N SER A 175 7.75 -28.54 10.55
CA SER A 175 8.86 -29.23 9.91
C SER A 175 10.20 -28.87 10.54
N ALA A 176 11.27 -29.54 10.11
CA ALA A 176 12.64 -29.28 10.59
C ALA A 176 13.17 -27.88 10.21
N ASP A 177 12.56 -27.22 9.23
CA ASP A 177 12.83 -25.84 8.80
C ASP A 177 11.83 -24.83 9.40
N GLY A 178 10.99 -25.24 10.35
CA GLY A 178 10.00 -24.36 10.99
C GLY A 178 8.79 -24.02 10.11
N THR A 179 8.59 -24.77 9.02
CA THR A 179 7.42 -24.63 8.14
C THR A 179 6.22 -25.44 8.66
N LEU A 180 5.02 -24.93 8.43
CA LEU A 180 3.75 -25.58 8.71
C LEU A 180 2.99 -25.75 7.39
N SER A 181 2.46 -26.94 7.14
CA SER A 181 1.48 -27.17 6.08
C SER A 181 0.42 -28.13 6.58
N THR A 182 -0.84 -27.70 6.54
CA THR A 182 -1.96 -28.50 7.03
C THR A 182 -3.26 -28.04 6.38
N THR A 183 -4.34 -28.76 6.66
CA THR A 183 -5.66 -28.47 6.10
C THR A 183 -6.73 -28.50 7.18
N LEU A 184 -7.78 -27.71 6.97
CA LEU A 184 -8.99 -27.72 7.78
C LEU A 184 -10.23 -27.49 6.93
N VAL A 185 -11.42 -27.77 7.47
CA VAL A 185 -12.69 -27.45 6.81
C VAL A 185 -13.07 -26.01 7.14
N ALA A 186 -13.46 -25.22 6.13
CA ALA A 186 -13.69 -23.78 6.27
C ALA A 186 -14.75 -23.43 7.35
N GLU A 187 -15.89 -24.12 7.39
CA GLU A 187 -16.85 -24.04 8.51
C GLU A 187 -17.72 -25.32 8.57
N PRO A 188 -17.40 -26.29 9.46
CA PRO A 188 -18.21 -27.49 9.67
C PRO A 188 -19.70 -27.24 9.93
N PHE A 189 -20.04 -26.13 10.59
CA PHE A 189 -21.40 -25.72 10.96
C PHE A 189 -22.05 -24.78 9.91
N LYS A 190 -21.36 -24.51 8.80
CA LYS A 190 -21.86 -23.73 7.66
C LYS A 190 -22.29 -22.30 7.99
N ALA A 191 -21.81 -21.73 9.09
CA ALA A 191 -22.03 -20.33 9.38
C ALA A 191 -21.22 -19.46 8.40
N LEU A 192 -21.87 -18.41 7.90
CA LEU A 192 -21.24 -17.43 7.01
C LEU A 192 -20.60 -16.35 7.85
N GLY A 193 -19.47 -15.79 7.38
CA GLY A 193 -18.81 -14.71 8.09
C GLY A 193 -17.32 -14.65 7.85
N SER A 194 -16.66 -13.78 8.61
CA SER A 194 -15.20 -13.69 8.66
C SER A 194 -14.68 -14.54 9.81
N TYR A 195 -13.68 -15.36 9.52
CA TYR A 195 -13.06 -16.26 10.47
C TYR A 195 -11.58 -15.97 10.54
N GLU A 196 -11.03 -16.15 11.72
CA GLU A 196 -9.64 -15.97 12.08
C GLU A 196 -9.04 -17.34 12.38
N ILE A 197 -7.91 -17.65 11.75
CA ILE A 197 -7.08 -18.81 12.03
C ILE A 197 -5.86 -18.32 12.81
N THR A 198 -5.66 -18.87 13.99
CA THR A 198 -4.45 -18.63 14.79
C THR A 198 -3.69 -19.94 14.96
N ALA A 199 -2.42 -19.95 14.55
CA ALA A 199 -1.48 -21.05 14.77
C ALA A 199 -0.44 -20.63 15.81
N SER A 200 -0.21 -21.45 16.83
CA SER A 200 0.75 -21.17 17.89
C SER A 200 1.60 -22.39 18.26
N ASP A 201 2.91 -22.18 18.44
CA ASP A 201 3.84 -23.19 18.97
C ASP A 201 3.96 -23.17 20.51
N GLY A 202 3.13 -22.37 21.19
CA GLY A 202 3.15 -22.16 22.63
C GLY A 202 3.97 -20.95 23.08
N ASN A 203 4.87 -20.44 22.23
CA ASN A 203 5.65 -19.23 22.49
C ASN A 203 5.29 -18.10 21.52
N LEU A 204 5.26 -18.42 20.23
CA LEU A 204 4.92 -17.52 19.14
C LEU A 204 3.59 -17.94 18.53
N SER A 205 2.95 -17.00 17.86
CA SER A 205 1.69 -17.24 17.17
C SER A 205 1.56 -16.37 15.95
N ALA A 206 0.93 -16.90 14.91
CA ALA A 206 0.61 -16.20 13.69
C ALA A 206 -0.89 -16.32 13.43
N THR A 207 -1.46 -15.26 12.86
CA THR A 207 -2.90 -15.17 12.62
C THR A 207 -3.17 -14.72 11.20
N THR A 208 -4.19 -15.31 10.58
CA THR A 208 -4.69 -14.91 9.26
C THR A 208 -6.21 -15.02 9.23
N THR A 209 -6.86 -14.39 8.26
CA THR A 209 -8.32 -14.34 8.16
C THR A 209 -8.81 -14.79 6.80
N TYR A 210 -9.97 -15.45 6.78
CA TYR A 210 -10.68 -15.79 5.55
C TYR A 210 -12.18 -15.54 5.73
N LYS A 211 -12.91 -15.54 4.62
CA LYS A 211 -14.36 -15.39 4.60
C LYS A 211 -15.05 -16.68 4.16
N VAL A 212 -16.07 -17.09 4.90
CA VAL A 212 -16.99 -18.15 4.47
C VAL A 212 -18.17 -17.50 3.76
N VAL A 213 -18.38 -17.88 2.50
CA VAL A 213 -19.45 -17.35 1.64
C VAL A 213 -20.48 -18.43 1.31
N ALA A 214 -21.67 -18.00 0.91
CA ALA A 214 -22.74 -18.92 0.51
C ALA A 214 -22.31 -19.76 -0.71
N ASP A 215 -22.76 -21.02 -0.78
CA ASP A 215 -22.40 -21.99 -1.84
C ASP A 215 -22.67 -21.48 -3.27
N ARG A 216 -23.65 -20.58 -3.43
CA ARG A 216 -23.98 -19.94 -4.71
C ARG A 216 -23.06 -18.79 -5.13
N ALA A 217 -22.17 -18.34 -4.24
CA ALA A 217 -21.26 -17.24 -4.54
C ALA A 217 -20.08 -17.74 -5.38
N THR A 218 -19.75 -17.02 -6.46
CA THR A 218 -18.60 -17.34 -7.30
C THR A 218 -17.30 -16.86 -6.66
N LEU A 219 -16.39 -17.79 -6.37
CA LEU A 219 -15.07 -17.55 -5.80
C LEU A 219 -14.01 -17.44 -6.91
N ASN A 220 -13.98 -16.32 -7.63
CA ASN A 220 -12.93 -16.05 -8.62
C ASN A 220 -11.93 -15.02 -8.07
N ALA A 221 -10.65 -15.15 -8.40
CA ALA A 221 -9.68 -14.06 -8.31
C ALA A 221 -10.14 -12.96 -9.28
N ALA A 222 -11.00 -12.07 -8.79
CA ALA A 222 -11.55 -11.01 -9.60
C ALA A 222 -10.56 -9.85 -9.65
N VAL A 223 -9.88 -9.69 -10.79
CA VAL A 223 -9.47 -8.35 -11.21
C VAL A 223 -10.78 -7.60 -11.44
N GLY A 224 -11.15 -6.70 -10.53
CA GLY A 224 -12.44 -6.03 -10.65
C GLY A 224 -12.52 -5.29 -11.97
N SER A 225 -13.61 -5.42 -12.72
CA SER A 225 -13.90 -4.49 -13.83
C SER A 225 -14.39 -3.12 -13.33
N GLN A 226 -14.61 -3.01 -12.02
CA GLN A 226 -15.03 -1.81 -11.33
C GLN A 226 -13.85 -1.21 -10.56
N LEU A 227 -13.55 0.05 -10.84
CA LEU A 227 -12.59 0.84 -10.07
C LEU A 227 -13.10 1.01 -8.63
N ARG A 228 -12.31 0.54 -7.66
CA ARG A 228 -12.55 0.74 -6.23
C ARG A 228 -11.61 1.80 -5.69
N ILE A 229 -12.16 2.78 -4.99
CA ILE A 229 -11.40 3.86 -4.36
C ILE A 229 -11.29 3.56 -2.87
N TYR A 230 -10.07 3.45 -2.36
CA TYR A 230 -9.77 3.25 -0.95
C TYR A 230 -9.13 4.51 -0.37
N ARG A 231 -9.63 4.91 0.80
CA ARG A 231 -9.06 5.99 1.61
C ARG A 231 -7.84 5.48 2.35
N LEU A 232 -6.69 6.04 2.01
CA LEU A 232 -5.39 5.69 2.58
C LEU A 232 -4.99 6.71 3.64
N ALA A 233 -4.71 6.21 4.84
CA ALA A 233 -3.98 6.91 5.88
C ALA A 233 -2.52 6.45 5.84
N LEU A 234 -1.62 7.34 5.42
CA LEU A 234 -0.19 7.06 5.32
C LEU A 234 0.58 7.86 6.37
N LEU A 235 1.01 7.16 7.42
CA LEU A 235 1.87 7.67 8.49
C LEU A 235 3.33 7.71 8.04
N SER A 236 4.11 8.65 8.57
CA SER A 236 5.56 8.69 8.37
C SER A 236 6.31 8.95 9.67
N ASP A 237 7.55 8.49 9.73
CA ASP A 237 8.47 8.67 10.86
C ASP A 237 9.45 9.86 10.64
N PRO A 238 10.28 10.20 11.63
CA PRO A 238 11.26 11.28 11.50
C PRO A 238 12.34 11.00 10.44
N GLY A 239 12.68 9.73 10.22
CA GLY A 239 13.61 9.33 9.16
C GLY A 239 13.08 9.72 7.78
N TYR A 240 11.79 9.48 7.54
CA TYR A 240 11.14 9.85 6.27
C TYR A 240 11.19 11.37 6.04
N ALA A 241 10.86 12.16 7.07
CA ALA A 241 10.94 13.62 6.98
C ALA A 241 12.37 14.09 6.68
N THR A 242 13.36 13.50 7.35
CA THR A 242 14.78 13.84 7.13
C THR A 242 15.22 13.53 5.70
N TYR A 243 14.86 12.36 5.18
CA TYR A 243 15.21 11.94 3.81
C TYR A 243 14.67 12.90 2.74
N PHE A 244 13.48 13.47 2.96
CA PHE A 244 12.87 14.43 2.03
C PHE A 244 13.18 15.90 2.38
N GLY A 245 14.19 16.18 3.20
CA GLY A 245 14.63 17.56 3.48
C GLY A 245 13.73 18.33 4.44
N GLY A 246 12.93 17.62 5.23
CA GLY A 246 12.12 18.17 6.32
C GLY A 246 10.60 18.09 6.10
N ALA A 247 9.86 18.49 7.13
CA ALA A 247 8.40 18.39 7.23
C ALA A 247 7.65 19.01 6.04
N ALA A 248 8.16 20.11 5.49
CA ALA A 248 7.52 20.83 4.37
C ALA A 248 7.38 19.97 3.09
N ASN A 249 8.18 18.92 2.96
CA ASN A 249 8.23 18.08 1.76
C ASN A 249 7.51 16.73 1.94
N VAL A 250 7.12 16.37 3.17
CA VAL A 250 6.60 15.04 3.49
C VAL A 250 5.32 14.73 2.72
N THR A 251 4.37 15.66 2.67
CA THR A 251 3.11 15.43 1.96
C THR A 251 3.32 15.33 0.44
N ALA A 252 4.25 16.11 -0.13
CA ALA A 252 4.62 15.99 -1.54
C ALA A 252 5.26 14.64 -1.85
N ALA A 253 6.21 14.18 -1.02
CA ALA A 253 6.85 12.88 -1.18
C ALA A 253 5.84 11.72 -1.11
N LYS A 254 4.91 11.77 -0.15
CA LYS A 254 3.80 10.81 -0.04
C LYS A 254 2.93 10.81 -1.29
N VAL A 255 2.62 11.99 -1.85
CA VAL A 255 1.83 12.10 -3.08
C VAL A 255 2.56 11.48 -4.28
N THR A 256 3.83 11.80 -4.51
CA THR A 256 4.62 11.21 -5.60
C THR A 256 4.67 9.68 -5.49
N LEU A 257 4.90 9.16 -4.28
CA LEU A 257 4.89 7.72 -4.01
C LEU A 257 3.53 7.09 -4.35
N ILE A 258 2.45 7.62 -3.76
CA ILE A 258 1.12 7.03 -3.91
C ILE A 258 0.58 7.20 -5.34
N ASN A 259 0.99 8.25 -6.06
CA ASN A 259 0.61 8.42 -7.46
C ASN A 259 1.18 7.29 -8.34
N ARG A 260 2.43 6.89 -8.10
CA ARG A 260 3.08 5.75 -8.77
C ARG A 260 2.50 4.41 -8.36
N VAL A 261 2.25 4.20 -7.06
CA VAL A 261 1.59 2.98 -6.55
C VAL A 261 0.21 2.84 -7.17
N THR A 262 -0.55 3.93 -7.20
CA THR A 262 -1.89 3.97 -7.78
C THR A 262 -1.90 3.58 -9.26
N GLN A 263 -0.87 3.93 -10.04
CA GLN A 263 -0.77 3.47 -11.43
C GLN A 263 -0.81 1.95 -11.54
N VAL A 264 -0.01 1.26 -10.72
CA VAL A 264 0.08 -0.20 -10.73
C VAL A 264 -1.22 -0.82 -10.24
N TYR A 265 -1.74 -0.34 -9.12
CA TYR A 265 -2.95 -0.91 -8.51
C TYR A 265 -4.19 -0.68 -9.37
N GLU A 266 -4.30 0.46 -10.08
CA GLU A 266 -5.40 0.68 -11.02
C GLU A 266 -5.29 -0.23 -12.23
N ASP A 267 -4.11 -0.31 -12.86
CA ASP A 267 -3.91 -1.12 -14.07
C ASP A 267 -4.05 -2.63 -13.78
N GLU A 268 -3.61 -3.11 -12.62
CA GLU A 268 -3.54 -4.55 -12.31
C GLU A 268 -4.68 -5.06 -11.43
N THR A 269 -5.35 -4.20 -10.66
CA THR A 269 -6.38 -4.62 -9.70
C THR A 269 -7.62 -3.73 -9.67
N SER A 270 -7.68 -2.68 -10.49
CA SER A 270 -8.73 -1.65 -10.46
C SER A 270 -8.90 -1.02 -9.07
N ILE A 271 -7.79 -0.75 -8.38
CA ILE A 271 -7.75 -0.11 -7.08
C ILE A 271 -7.08 1.26 -7.18
N ARG A 272 -7.79 2.31 -6.72
CA ARG A 272 -7.25 3.65 -6.52
C ARG A 272 -7.05 3.94 -5.05
N LEU A 273 -5.88 4.43 -4.69
CA LEU A 273 -5.59 4.91 -3.34
C LEU A 273 -5.69 6.43 -3.30
N VAL A 274 -6.40 6.96 -2.29
CA VAL A 274 -6.57 8.41 -2.08
C VAL A 274 -6.19 8.75 -0.65
N LEU A 275 -5.25 9.67 -0.48
CA LEU A 275 -4.85 10.18 0.85
C LEU A 275 -6.01 10.91 1.52
N ILE A 276 -6.29 10.55 2.77
CA ILE A 276 -7.38 11.13 3.55
C ILE A 276 -7.19 12.61 3.86
N ALA A 277 -8.30 13.31 4.12
CA ALA A 277 -8.31 14.73 4.52
C ALA A 277 -7.37 15.05 5.69
N GLY A 278 -7.23 14.11 6.64
CA GLY A 278 -6.43 14.25 7.85
C GLY A 278 -4.97 13.81 7.72
N ASN A 279 -4.47 13.48 6.52
CA ASN A 279 -3.17 12.78 6.40
C ASN A 279 -1.97 13.58 6.94
N ASP A 280 -2.01 14.91 6.93
CA ASP A 280 -0.94 15.74 7.52
C ASP A 280 -0.76 15.49 9.03
N ALA A 281 -1.81 15.09 9.75
CA ALA A 281 -1.71 14.74 11.17
C ALA A 281 -0.90 13.45 11.40
N LEU A 282 -0.63 12.68 10.34
CA LEU A 282 0.14 11.44 10.36
C LEU A 282 1.61 11.66 9.96
N ASN A 283 2.04 12.91 9.78
CA ASN A 283 3.44 13.27 9.57
C ASN A 283 4.13 13.42 10.93
N LEU A 284 4.67 12.32 11.48
CA LEU A 284 5.38 12.33 12.77
C LEU A 284 6.87 12.67 12.54
N ASP A 285 7.11 13.92 12.15
CA ASP A 285 8.38 14.37 11.55
C ASP A 285 9.53 14.52 12.56
N THR A 286 9.25 14.48 13.86
CA THR A 286 10.23 14.68 14.93
C THR A 286 10.15 13.57 15.98
N ALA A 287 11.24 13.38 16.73
CA ALA A 287 11.24 12.46 17.88
C ALA A 287 10.14 12.82 18.90
N ALA A 288 9.88 14.12 19.12
CA ALA A 288 8.81 14.58 20.01
C ALA A 288 7.42 14.10 19.56
N GLN A 289 7.18 14.01 18.25
CA GLN A 289 5.92 13.53 17.70
C GLN A 289 5.85 11.99 17.62
N PHE A 290 6.99 11.34 17.36
CA PHE A 290 7.04 9.91 17.10
C PHE A 290 7.29 9.08 18.38
N SER A 291 8.41 9.33 19.05
CA SER A 291 8.98 8.44 20.07
C SER A 291 8.91 8.93 21.51
N GLN A 292 8.46 10.17 21.74
CA GLN A 292 8.40 10.76 23.08
C GLN A 292 6.97 10.85 23.64
N PRO A 293 6.80 10.78 24.98
CA PRO A 293 5.55 11.11 25.65
C PRO A 293 5.12 12.57 25.41
N ASN A 294 3.84 12.86 25.61
CA ASN A 294 3.24 14.19 25.41
C ASN A 294 3.31 14.70 23.96
N GLY A 295 3.51 13.79 23.01
CA GLY A 295 3.34 14.03 21.58
C GLY A 295 1.86 13.96 21.16
N PRO A 296 1.59 13.79 19.85
CA PRO A 296 0.22 13.78 19.33
C PRO A 296 -0.61 12.57 19.80
N CYS A 297 0.03 11.52 20.32
CA CYS A 297 -0.66 10.39 20.96
C CYS A 297 -0.94 10.59 22.47
N GLY A 298 -0.78 11.81 22.98
CA GLY A 298 -1.07 12.15 24.37
C GLY A 298 0.05 11.78 25.34
N GLY A 299 -0.31 11.37 26.57
CA GLY A 299 0.66 11.09 27.64
C GLY A 299 1.61 9.92 27.38
N THR A 300 1.41 9.16 26.30
CA THR A 300 2.30 8.09 25.86
C THR A 300 2.82 8.38 24.45
N ALA A 301 4.02 7.90 24.14
CA ALA A 301 4.58 8.01 22.81
C ALA A 301 3.73 7.27 21.76
N CYS A 302 3.69 7.79 20.53
CA CYS A 302 3.04 7.08 19.42
C CYS A 302 3.74 5.74 19.16
N TYR A 303 5.07 5.73 19.16
CA TYR A 303 5.91 4.54 19.13
C TYR A 303 6.92 4.59 20.28
N PRO A 304 7.17 3.51 21.01
CA PRO A 304 8.07 3.55 22.17
C PRO A 304 9.57 3.59 21.79
N THR A 305 9.90 3.44 20.51
CA THR A 305 11.26 3.38 19.99
C THR A 305 11.52 4.50 18.99
N ALA A 306 12.79 4.91 18.86
CA ALA A 306 13.18 5.98 17.93
C ALA A 306 13.07 5.59 16.46
N SER A 307 13.12 4.29 16.16
CA SER A 307 12.93 3.72 14.83
C SER A 307 12.07 2.46 14.93
N VAL A 308 11.46 2.07 13.82
CA VAL A 308 10.63 0.87 13.70
C VAL A 308 11.08 0.02 12.52
N GLY A 309 11.04 -1.30 12.69
CA GLY A 309 11.31 -2.26 11.62
C GLY A 309 10.02 -2.75 10.94
N CYS A 310 10.16 -3.67 10.00
CA CYS A 310 9.04 -4.37 9.38
C CYS A 310 8.60 -5.54 10.28
N SER A 311 7.55 -5.36 11.09
CA SER A 311 6.95 -6.44 11.89
C SER A 311 5.44 -6.28 12.02
N SER A 312 4.76 -7.38 12.29
CA SER A 312 3.32 -7.41 12.62
C SER A 312 2.96 -6.43 13.74
N ALA A 313 3.76 -6.39 14.81
CA ALA A 313 3.56 -5.49 15.95
C ALA A 313 3.61 -4.01 15.55
N VAL A 314 4.47 -3.63 14.61
CA VAL A 314 4.54 -2.26 14.09
C VAL A 314 3.29 -1.94 13.27
N LEU A 315 2.80 -2.87 12.46
CA LEU A 315 1.58 -2.68 11.68
C LEU A 315 0.34 -2.56 12.58
N ASP A 316 0.22 -3.40 13.61
CA ASP A 316 -0.87 -3.31 14.58
C ASP A 316 -0.84 -2.00 15.36
N ARG A 317 0.35 -1.60 15.83
CA ARG A 317 0.53 -0.29 16.49
C ARG A 317 0.18 0.86 15.54
N THR A 318 0.54 0.76 14.26
CA THR A 318 0.24 1.77 13.25
C THR A 318 -1.27 1.95 13.08
N ARG A 319 -2.05 0.87 13.05
CA ARG A 319 -3.53 0.97 12.99
C ARG A 319 -4.10 1.70 14.21
N LEU A 320 -3.58 1.43 15.40
CA LEU A 320 -4.00 2.12 16.63
C LEU A 320 -3.63 3.60 16.60
N VAL A 321 -2.40 3.94 16.22
CA VAL A 321 -1.92 5.33 16.16
C VAL A 321 -2.72 6.12 15.12
N ILE A 322 -2.91 5.59 13.92
CA ILE A 322 -3.74 6.25 12.90
C ILE A 322 -5.17 6.43 13.43
N GLY A 323 -5.77 5.38 14.00
CA GLY A 323 -7.12 5.44 14.59
C GLY A 323 -7.26 6.52 15.66
N LEU A 324 -6.21 6.73 16.49
CA LEU A 324 -6.17 7.77 17.51
C LEU A 324 -6.07 9.18 16.91
N LEU A 325 -5.22 9.36 15.88
CA LEU A 325 -4.91 10.68 15.34
C LEU A 325 -5.98 11.22 14.39
N VAL A 326 -6.59 10.36 13.58
CA VAL A 326 -7.53 10.78 12.52
C VAL A 326 -8.90 10.09 12.61
N GLY A 327 -9.10 9.21 13.60
CA GLY A 327 -10.34 8.44 13.77
C GLY A 327 -10.39 7.19 12.89
N ALA A 328 -10.78 6.05 13.46
CA ALA A 328 -10.82 4.77 12.75
C ALA A 328 -11.82 4.69 11.57
N SER A 329 -12.79 5.61 11.50
CA SER A 329 -13.77 5.67 10.40
C SER A 329 -13.31 6.52 9.21
N SER A 330 -12.21 7.26 9.34
CA SER A 330 -11.75 8.21 8.32
C SER A 330 -10.97 7.56 7.18
N PHE A 331 -10.52 6.31 7.35
CA PHE A 331 -9.71 5.59 6.37
C PHE A 331 -10.18 4.14 6.19
N ASP A 332 -9.78 3.53 5.08
CA ASP A 332 -10.02 2.12 4.78
C ASP A 332 -8.71 1.30 4.93
N ILE A 333 -7.58 1.92 4.61
CA ILE A 333 -6.24 1.32 4.69
C ILE A 333 -5.32 2.24 5.49
N GLY A 334 -4.65 1.70 6.51
CA GLY A 334 -3.62 2.39 7.29
C GLY A 334 -2.25 1.79 7.00
N HIS A 335 -1.27 2.63 6.70
CA HIS A 335 0.10 2.18 6.44
C HIS A 335 1.14 3.19 6.95
N ILE A 336 2.39 2.76 7.01
CA ILE A 336 3.53 3.58 7.45
C ILE A 336 4.62 3.58 6.38
N GLY A 337 5.15 4.77 6.06
CA GLY A 337 6.39 4.94 5.30
C GLY A 337 7.50 5.35 6.24
N VAL A 338 8.58 4.57 6.29
CA VAL A 338 9.76 4.87 7.11
C VAL A 338 10.92 5.34 6.24
N GLY A 339 11.69 6.31 6.73
CA GLY A 339 12.98 6.65 6.14
C GLY A 339 14.08 5.70 6.59
N ALA A 340 15.12 5.60 5.77
CA ALA A 340 16.34 4.86 6.09
C ALA A 340 17.32 5.71 6.90
#